data_AF-A0A965S9W7-F1
#
_entry.id   AF-A0A965S9W7-F1
#
_cell.length_a   1.000
_cell.length_b   1.000
_cell.length_c   1.000
_cell.angle_alpha   90.00
_cell.angle_beta   90.00
_cell.angle_gamma   90.00
#
_symmetry.space_group_name_H-M   'P 1'
#
loop_
_entity.id
_entity.type
_entity.pdbx_description
1 polymer ?
#
loop_
_entity_poly.entity_id
_entity_poly.type
_entity_poly.pdbx_seq_one_letter_code
_entity_poly.pdbx_strand_id
1 'polypeptide(L)' 'MSQPSRQFPATRLRRMRHDDWSRRMVRESALSPSDFILPVFVLDG' A
#
# COMPACT_ATOMS: atom_id res chain seq x y z
N MET A 1 0.37 18.50 -24.57
CA MET A 1 1.03 17.59 -23.60
C MET A 1 0.90 16.17 -24.13
N SER A 2 2.01 15.51 -24.46
CA SER A 2 2.00 14.11 -24.91
C SER A 2 1.68 13.20 -23.72
N GLN A 3 0.66 12.35 -23.83
CA GLN A 3 0.40 11.35 -22.79
C GLN A 3 1.54 10.33 -22.77
N PRO A 4 2.09 9.97 -21.59
CA PRO A 4 3.09 8.91 -21.52
C PRO A 4 2.45 7.59 -21.96
N SER A 5 2.93 7.05 -23.08
CA SER A 5 2.49 5.74 -23.58
C SER A 5 3.00 4.65 -22.63
N ARG A 6 2.16 4.24 -21.68
CA ARG A 6 2.43 3.09 -20.79
C ARG A 6 2.12 1.78 -21.49
N GLN A 7 2.80 1.50 -22.59
CA GLN A 7 2.62 0.27 -23.37
C GLN A 7 3.62 -0.80 -22.93
N PHE A 8 3.18 -2.05 -22.90
CA PHE A 8 4.08 -3.20 -22.79
C PHE A 8 4.87 -3.34 -24.10
N PRO A 9 6.16 -3.73 -24.09
CA PRO A 9 6.99 -4.13 -22.95
C PRO A 9 7.75 -2.98 -22.27
N ALA A 10 7.62 -1.74 -22.76
CA ALA A 10 8.35 -0.58 -22.26
C ALA A 10 7.98 -0.25 -20.80
N THR A 11 6.68 -0.30 -20.47
CA THR A 11 6.20 -0.21 -19.10
C THR A 11 5.79 -1.59 -18.59
N ARG A 12 6.50 -2.09 -17.56
CA ARG A 12 6.17 -3.36 -16.89
C ARG A 12 5.90 -3.09 -15.42
N LEU A 13 4.62 -3.01 -15.06
CA LEU A 13 4.18 -2.74 -13.69
C LEU A 13 4.66 -3.79 -12.68
N ARG A 14 5.01 -5.00 -13.15
CA ARG A 14 5.57 -6.07 -12.31
C ARG A 14 6.99 -5.76 -11.78
N ARG A 15 7.74 -4.83 -12.40
CA ARG A 15 9.10 -4.47 -11.94
C ARG A 15 9.09 -3.96 -10.49
N MET A 16 8.18 -3.03 -10.17
CA MET A 16 8.04 -2.51 -8.80
C MET A 16 7.48 -3.54 -7.81
N ARG A 17 6.93 -4.65 -8.30
CA ARG A 17 6.35 -5.72 -7.49
C ARG A 17 7.29 -6.91 -7.29
N HIS A 18 8.51 -6.88 -7.85
CA HIS A 18 9.44 -7.99 -7.80
C HIS A 18 10.04 -8.17 -6.40
N ASP A 19 10.71 -7.14 -5.91
CA ASP A 19 11.40 -7.18 -4.63
C ASP A 19 10.55 -6.58 -3.50
N ASP A 20 10.83 -7.01 -2.28
CA ASP A 20 10.10 -6.51 -1.10
C ASP A 20 10.38 -5.03 -0.82
N TRP A 21 11.63 -4.60 -0.97
CA TRP A 21 12.00 -3.20 -0.76
C TRP A 21 11.31 -2.28 -1.77
N SER A 22 11.19 -2.69 -3.04
CA SER A 22 10.54 -1.88 -4.07
C SER A 22 9.05 -1.76 -3.82
N ARG A 23 8.41 -2.85 -3.36
CA ARG A 23 7.01 -2.86 -2.93
C ARG A 23 6.77 -1.95 -1.74
N ARG A 24 7.70 -1.92 -0.75
CA ARG A 24 7.63 -1.01 0.39
C ARG A 24 7.76 0.45 -0.02
N MET A 25 8.66 0.75 -0.97
CA MET A 25 8.89 2.11 -1.46
C MET A 25 7.68 2.70 -2.20
N VAL A 26 6.94 1.90 -2.97
CA VAL A 26 5.77 2.39 -3.74
C VAL A 26 4.43 2.15 -3.06
N ARG A 27 4.41 1.69 -1.80
CA ARG A 27 3.17 1.40 -1.07
C ARG A 27 2.43 2.71 -0.79
N GLU A 28 1.15 2.78 -1.18
CA GLU A 28 0.33 3.98 -1.00
C GLU A 28 -0.31 4.09 0.40
N SER A 29 -0.46 2.98 1.11
CA SER A 29 -1.15 2.95 2.41
C SER A 29 -0.43 2.04 3.41
N ALA A 30 -0.38 2.48 4.66
CA ALA A 30 0.13 1.68 5.78
C ALA A 30 -0.85 1.80 6.95
N LEU A 31 -0.93 0.73 7.74
CA LEU A 31 -1.76 0.66 8.92
C LEU A 31 -0.85 0.47 10.13
N SER A 32 -1.16 1.18 11.20
CA SER A 32 -0.41 1.20 12.45
C SER A 32 -1.35 1.01 13.64
N PRO A 33 -0.86 0.56 14.80
CA PRO A 33 -1.70 0.41 15.99
C PRO A 33 -2.39 1.71 16.44
N SER A 34 -1.85 2.89 16.12
CA SER A 34 -2.50 4.17 16.41
C SER A 34 -3.75 4.43 15.58
N ASP A 35 -3.95 3.68 14.49
CA ASP A 35 -5.16 3.75 13.66
C ASP A 35 -6.30 2.89 14.23
N PHE A 36 -6.05 2.14 15.32
CA PHE A 36 -7.01 1.21 15.89
C PHE A 36 -7.82 1.82 17.03
N ILE A 37 -9.10 1.45 17.07
CA ILE A 37 -9.99 1.70 18.20
C ILE A 37 -10.25 0.35 18.86
N LEU A 38 -9.94 0.24 20.15
CA LEU A 38 -10.26 -0.94 20.95
C LEU A 38 -11.52 -0.66 21.79
N PRO A 39 -12.70 -1.14 21.37
CA PRO A 39 -13.89 -1.05 22.21
C PRO A 39 -13.75 -2.01 23.41
N VAL A 40 -14.01 -1.48 24.61
CA VAL A 40 -14.03 -2.25 25.85
C VAL A 40 -15.40 -2.10 26.48
N PHE A 41 -16.03 -3.23 26.81
CA PHE A 41 -17.33 -3.27 27.47
C PHE A 41 -17.13 -3.53 28.95
N VAL A 42 -17.78 -2.73 29.78
CA VAL A 42 -17.74 -2.86 31.24
C VAL A 42 -19.08 -3.41 31.69
N LEU A 43 -19.04 -4.45 32.51
CA LEU A 43 -20.19 -5.04 33.17
C LEU A 43 -20.25 -4.54 34.61
N ASP A 44 -21.47 -4.37 35.14
CA ASP A 44 -21.68 -3.97 36.52
C ASP A 44 -21.39 -5.13 37.50
N GLY A 45 -21.04 -4.78 38.74
CA GLY A 45 -20.69 -5.69 39.83
C GLY A 45 -20.90 -5.06 41.19
#